data_AF-A0A1A9WE43-F1
#
_entry.id   AF-A0A1A9WE43-F1
#
_cell.length_a   1.000
_cell.length_b   1.000
_cell.length_c   1.000
_cell.angle_alpha   90.00
_cell.angle_beta   90.00
_cell.angle_gamma   90.00
#
_symmetry.space_group_name_H-M   'P 1'
#
loop_
_entity.id
_entity.type
_entity.pdbx_description
1 polymer ?
#
loop_
_entity_poly.entity_id
_entity_poly.type
_entity_poly.pdbx_seq_one_letter_code
_entity_poly.pdbx_strand_id
1 'polypeptide(L)'
;MKRLLLQSAKEIYRRQPTANFTLMRMLERSAVLEDTGPNFPRKIFSGIQPSGSLHLGNYLGAIQKWIRLQNAQESVTFCIVDMHSITVPQCPIALRENIFEMAATILACDINPDFSTLFVQSTVPEHMELCWILSCLCTMPRLGHLPQYKEKAKMVKDVPLGLYIYPILQAADIMLHKATHVPVGEDQLQHIQLTQHLAKNFNNRYGPTFPICQAMIDNQEAARVRSLRNPSKKMSKSDLDSRATINIRDEPDVIVDKIKKAVTDFTSDVSFDPNTRPGVSNLVAIHSLVTGVSIDQVLEDAKCLDTGRYKMRVAEAVVEHLKPIRMKIDFHLSRRQELINLLQKGADKAREQARETLAEIREKIGLGISPVIPQSLAKLTEVAEPPTIDKDKVKEKVVVEEKSDMPVVPKQRVRLEKKRSAASEYRLAPEFETSVSLLPPVKKPPPAAAAVPTTTSSKTTAKLQLRMIPPEETKSVIVTESEVAVKSNN
;
A
#
# COMPACT_ATOMS: atom_id res chain seq x y z
N MET A 1 4.35 10.21 42.12
CA MET A 1 2.87 10.23 42.30
C MET A 1 2.21 8.86 42.09
N LYS A 2 2.01 8.33 40.87
CA LYS A 2 1.15 7.13 40.64
C LYS A 2 1.38 5.94 41.60
N ARG A 3 2.63 5.52 41.87
CA ARG A 3 2.92 4.42 42.83
C ARG A 3 2.40 4.69 44.25
N LEU A 4 2.53 5.92 44.76
CA LEU A 4 2.02 6.31 46.09
C LEU A 4 0.48 6.22 46.14
N LEU A 5 -0.21 6.73 45.11
CA LEU A 5 -1.67 6.62 45.01
C LEU A 5 -2.14 5.15 44.99
N LEU A 6 -1.41 4.27 44.28
CA LEU A 6 -1.72 2.84 44.24
C LEU A 6 -1.48 2.15 45.61
N GLN A 7 -0.46 2.59 46.36
CA GLN A 7 -0.19 2.13 47.73
C GLN A 7 -1.31 2.56 48.68
N SER A 8 -1.70 3.84 48.68
CA SER A 8 -2.81 4.34 49.49
C SER A 8 -4.13 3.66 49.15
N ALA A 9 -4.42 3.40 47.87
CA ALA A 9 -5.63 2.69 47.45
C ALA A 9 -5.69 1.25 47.99
N LYS A 10 -4.56 0.52 47.96
CA LYS A 10 -4.47 -0.82 48.55
C LYS A 10 -4.64 -0.81 50.08
N GLU A 11 -4.09 0.20 50.75
CA GLU A 11 -4.21 0.37 52.21
C GLU A 11 -5.66 0.70 52.64
N ILE A 12 -6.39 1.47 51.83
CA ILE A 12 -7.81 1.76 52.02
C ILE A 12 -8.67 0.50 51.80
N TYR A 13 -8.45 -0.23 50.71
CA TYR A 13 -9.18 -1.48 50.41
C TYR A 13 -9.02 -2.53 51.52
N ARG A 14 -7.85 -2.59 52.15
CA ARG A 14 -7.56 -3.46 53.30
C ARG A 14 -8.40 -3.16 54.55
N ARG A 15 -9.01 -1.97 54.64
CA ARG A 15 -9.79 -1.50 55.80
C ARG A 15 -11.30 -1.52 55.58
N GLN A 16 -11.78 -1.62 54.34
CA GLN A 16 -13.20 -1.69 53.99
C GLN A 16 -13.47 -2.70 52.85
N PRO A 17 -13.66 -3.99 53.15
CA PRO A 17 -13.78 -5.05 52.13
C PRO A 17 -15.00 -4.97 51.21
N THR A 18 -16.02 -4.20 51.59
CA THR A 18 -17.33 -4.12 50.90
C THR A 18 -17.39 -3.04 49.81
N ALA A 19 -16.33 -2.23 49.64
CA ALA A 19 -16.30 -1.16 48.65
C ALA A 19 -15.43 -1.51 47.44
N ASN A 20 -16.02 -1.40 46.24
CA ASN A 20 -15.30 -1.18 44.98
C ASN A 20 -14.35 -2.29 44.47
N PHE A 21 -14.82 -3.53 44.46
CA PHE A 21 -14.24 -4.62 43.64
C PHE A 21 -14.04 -4.20 42.16
N THR A 22 -14.97 -3.40 41.61
CA THR A 22 -14.90 -2.81 40.26
C THR A 22 -13.72 -1.85 40.09
N LEU A 23 -13.45 -0.99 41.09
CA LEU A 23 -12.36 -0.02 41.02
C LEU A 23 -11.00 -0.72 41.13
N MET A 24 -10.87 -1.73 42.01
CA MET A 24 -9.69 -2.59 42.04
C MET A 24 -9.45 -3.25 40.68
N ARG A 25 -10.48 -3.85 40.06
CA ARG A 25 -10.36 -4.48 38.73
C ARG A 25 -10.04 -3.50 37.60
N MET A 26 -10.43 -2.22 37.73
CA MET A 26 -10.03 -1.14 36.81
C MET A 26 -8.60 -0.66 37.04
N LEU A 27 -8.15 -0.55 38.30
CA LEU A 27 -6.78 -0.19 38.65
C LEU A 27 -5.80 -1.32 38.28
N GLU A 28 -6.18 -2.57 38.46
CA GLU A 28 -5.44 -3.76 38.02
C GLU A 28 -5.34 -3.82 36.50
N ARG A 29 -6.45 -3.63 35.76
CA ARG A 29 -6.39 -3.48 34.29
C ARG A 29 -5.55 -2.28 33.82
N SER A 30 -5.36 -1.27 34.67
CA SER A 30 -4.52 -0.10 34.40
C SER A 30 -3.06 -0.29 34.84
N ALA A 31 -2.77 -1.29 35.68
CA ALA A 31 -1.44 -1.64 36.17
C ALA A 31 -0.82 -2.83 35.40
N VAL A 32 -1.64 -3.73 34.86
CA VAL A 32 -1.26 -4.85 33.98
C VAL A 32 -1.02 -4.36 32.53
N LEU A 33 -0.76 -3.06 32.36
CA LEU A 33 -0.29 -2.43 31.13
C LEU A 33 1.06 -1.70 31.33
N GLU A 34 1.83 -2.05 32.37
CA GLU A 34 3.29 -1.95 32.28
C GLU A 34 3.75 -3.04 31.28
N ASP A 35 4.05 -2.62 30.05
CA ASP A 35 4.45 -3.50 28.94
C ASP A 35 5.85 -4.09 29.21
N THR A 36 5.87 -5.29 29.78
CA THR A 36 7.07 -6.11 30.00
C THR A 36 7.46 -6.95 28.78
N GLY A 37 6.93 -6.61 27.59
CA GLY A 37 7.43 -7.11 26.32
C GLY A 37 8.88 -6.67 26.04
N PRO A 38 9.54 -7.28 25.05
CA PRO A 38 10.88 -6.88 24.65
C PRO A 38 10.89 -5.43 24.13
N ASN A 39 11.88 -4.65 24.58
CA ASN A 39 12.01 -3.24 24.18
C ASN A 39 12.43 -3.14 22.70
N PHE A 40 11.46 -2.93 21.81
CA PHE A 40 11.72 -2.79 20.38
C PHE A 40 12.33 -1.42 20.05
N PRO A 41 13.45 -1.35 19.29
CA PRO A 41 14.06 -0.09 18.90
C PRO A 41 13.13 0.71 17.98
N ARG A 42 13.20 2.04 18.06
CA ARG A 42 12.33 2.93 17.27
C ARG A 42 12.59 2.76 15.77
N LYS A 43 11.61 2.16 15.09
CA LYS A 43 11.57 1.94 13.64
C LYS A 43 10.28 2.51 13.06
N ILE A 44 10.39 3.19 11.93
CA ILE A 44 9.29 3.83 11.21
C ILE A 44 9.13 3.14 9.84
N PHE A 45 7.90 2.81 9.45
CA PHE A 45 7.60 2.30 8.11
C PHE A 45 6.54 3.17 7.44
N SER A 46 6.74 3.52 6.17
CA SER A 46 5.77 4.29 5.38
C SER A 46 5.66 3.73 3.96
N GLY A 47 4.45 3.30 3.58
CA GLY A 47 4.13 2.81 2.24
C GLY A 47 3.47 3.89 1.38
N ILE A 48 3.84 3.98 0.09
CA ILE A 48 3.19 4.85 -0.90
C ILE A 48 2.92 4.13 -2.22
N GLN A 49 1.68 4.23 -2.73
CA GLN A 49 1.29 3.58 -3.98
C GLN A 49 1.88 4.31 -5.19
N PRO A 50 2.49 3.61 -6.17
CA PRO A 50 2.88 4.16 -7.47
C PRO A 50 1.64 4.42 -8.36
N SER A 51 0.84 5.39 -7.95
CA SER A 51 -0.41 5.85 -8.59
C SER A 51 -0.18 7.09 -9.47
N GLY A 52 0.92 7.11 -10.21
CA GLY A 52 1.37 8.27 -11.00
C GLY A 52 1.79 9.46 -10.15
N SER A 53 1.88 10.63 -10.77
CA SER A 53 2.46 11.84 -10.20
C SER A 53 1.93 12.20 -8.81
N LEU A 54 2.85 12.58 -7.94
CA LEU A 54 2.56 12.97 -6.56
C LEU A 54 2.06 14.43 -6.55
N HIS A 55 0.92 14.71 -5.93
CA HIS A 55 0.34 16.05 -5.92
C HIS A 55 0.82 16.87 -4.71
N LEU A 56 0.70 18.21 -4.79
CA LEU A 56 1.19 19.15 -3.79
C LEU A 56 0.71 18.81 -2.37
N GLY A 57 -0.57 18.40 -2.22
CA GLY A 57 -1.10 17.92 -0.94
C GLY A 57 -0.53 16.59 -0.41
N ASN A 58 0.08 15.75 -1.26
CA ASN A 58 0.89 14.60 -0.79
C ASN A 58 2.30 15.06 -0.40
N TYR A 59 2.88 15.99 -1.15
CA TYR A 59 4.22 16.52 -0.91
C TYR A 59 4.32 17.26 0.44
N LEU A 60 3.50 18.29 0.63
CA LEU A 60 3.42 19.05 1.87
C LEU A 60 2.88 18.19 3.03
N GLY A 61 1.91 17.31 2.73
CA GLY A 61 1.23 16.49 3.73
C GLY A 61 2.00 15.26 4.24
N ALA A 62 2.96 14.73 3.48
CA ALA A 62 3.71 13.50 3.83
C ALA A 62 5.22 13.62 3.61
N ILE A 63 5.67 14.08 2.44
CA ILE A 63 7.10 14.06 2.09
C ILE A 63 7.90 15.01 3.00
N GLN A 64 7.38 16.20 3.33
CA GLN A 64 8.02 17.08 4.31
C GLN A 64 8.21 16.43 5.70
N LYS A 65 7.36 15.46 6.09
CA LYS A 65 7.53 14.70 7.35
C LYS A 65 8.64 13.67 7.23
N TRP A 66 8.77 13.02 6.08
CA TRP A 66 9.85 12.07 5.81
C TRP A 66 11.22 12.75 5.89
N ILE A 67 11.35 13.96 5.35
CA ILE A 67 12.55 14.81 5.49
C ILE A 67 12.81 15.13 6.97
N ARG A 68 11.80 15.59 7.73
CA ARG A 68 11.95 15.88 9.17
C ARG A 68 12.41 14.65 9.98
N LEU A 69 11.90 13.46 9.68
CA LEU A 69 12.27 12.21 10.36
C LEU A 69 13.69 11.76 10.00
N GLN A 70 14.08 11.86 8.73
CA GLN A 70 15.45 11.61 8.28
C GLN A 70 16.45 12.56 8.96
N ASN A 71 16.12 13.85 9.06
CA ASN A 71 16.97 14.85 9.69
C ASN A 71 17.07 14.65 11.22
N ALA A 72 16.09 13.97 11.83
CA ALA A 72 16.15 13.50 13.22
C ALA A 72 16.92 12.17 13.39
N GLN A 73 17.57 11.67 12.33
CA GLN A 73 18.32 10.40 12.29
C GLN A 73 17.50 9.15 12.67
N GLU A 74 16.17 9.20 12.45
CA GLU A 74 15.25 8.09 12.73
C GLU A 74 15.44 6.93 11.74
N SER A 75 15.24 5.70 12.21
CA SER A 75 15.26 4.51 11.35
C SER A 75 13.98 4.44 10.51
N VAL A 76 14.01 5.01 9.30
CA VAL A 76 12.85 5.07 8.40
C VAL A 76 12.99 4.15 7.19
N THR A 77 11.96 3.34 6.96
CA THR A 77 11.78 2.49 5.78
C THR A 77 10.64 3.04 4.90
N PHE A 78 10.95 3.32 3.65
CA PHE A 78 10.03 3.79 2.61
C PHE A 78 9.78 2.68 1.59
N CYS A 79 8.51 2.31 1.41
CA CYS A 79 8.12 1.22 0.51
C CYS A 79 7.20 1.75 -0.60
N ILE A 80 7.62 1.57 -1.86
CA ILE A 80 6.77 1.82 -3.03
C ILE A 80 5.86 0.59 -3.20
N VAL A 81 4.61 0.71 -2.73
CA VAL A 81 3.67 -0.41 -2.60
C VAL A 81 2.92 -0.72 -3.89
N ASP A 82 3.65 -1.29 -4.85
CA ASP A 82 3.14 -1.68 -6.16
C ASP A 82 2.16 -2.87 -6.11
N MET A 83 2.34 -3.81 -5.17
CA MET A 83 1.38 -4.92 -4.96
C MET A 83 0.03 -4.42 -4.41
N HIS A 84 0.00 -3.29 -3.69
CA HIS A 84 -1.25 -2.62 -3.33
C HIS A 84 -1.91 -1.90 -4.53
N SER A 85 -1.13 -1.39 -5.49
CA SER A 85 -1.71 -0.73 -6.69
C SER A 85 -2.51 -1.70 -7.57
N ILE A 86 -2.11 -2.97 -7.65
CA ILE A 86 -2.81 -4.00 -8.46
C ILE A 86 -4.08 -4.58 -7.79
N THR A 87 -4.50 -4.04 -6.63
CA THR A 87 -5.81 -4.35 -6.02
C THR A 87 -6.99 -3.81 -6.86
N VAL A 88 -6.70 -2.90 -7.78
CA VAL A 88 -7.57 -2.46 -8.89
C VAL A 88 -6.82 -2.64 -10.22
N PRO A 89 -7.50 -2.74 -11.37
CA PRO A 89 -6.84 -2.91 -12.67
C PRO A 89 -5.85 -1.79 -12.99
N GLN A 90 -4.67 -2.14 -13.51
CA GLN A 90 -3.60 -1.22 -13.89
C GLN A 90 -3.16 -1.46 -15.34
N CYS A 91 -2.73 -0.41 -16.03
CA CYS A 91 -1.96 -0.56 -17.27
C CYS A 91 -0.51 -0.95 -16.91
N PRO A 92 0.03 -2.09 -17.40
CA PRO A 92 1.36 -2.57 -16.99
C PRO A 92 2.50 -1.57 -17.28
N ILE A 93 2.44 -0.90 -18.43
CA ILE A 93 3.43 0.11 -18.83
C ILE A 93 3.35 1.32 -17.89
N ALA A 94 2.15 1.85 -17.66
CA ALA A 94 1.95 2.99 -16.77
C ALA A 94 2.36 2.67 -15.32
N LEU A 95 2.03 1.48 -14.80
CA LEU A 95 2.47 1.05 -13.48
C LEU A 95 4.00 0.99 -13.37
N ARG A 96 4.69 0.50 -14.41
CA ARG A 96 6.15 0.42 -14.44
C ARG A 96 6.80 1.81 -14.41
N GLU A 97 6.29 2.76 -15.20
CA GLU A 97 6.78 4.14 -15.17
C GLU A 97 6.43 4.85 -13.87
N ASN A 98 5.23 4.64 -13.33
CA ASN A 98 4.81 5.21 -12.04
C ASN A 98 5.70 4.76 -10.87
N ILE A 99 6.28 3.55 -10.90
CA ILE A 99 7.24 3.08 -9.89
C ILE A 99 8.54 3.90 -9.98
N PHE A 100 9.07 4.13 -11.18
CA PHE A 100 10.28 4.92 -11.37
C PHE A 100 10.05 6.41 -11.11
N GLU A 101 8.92 6.98 -11.53
CA GLU A 101 8.55 8.37 -11.19
C GLU A 101 8.36 8.54 -9.68
N MET A 102 7.75 7.58 -8.97
CA MET A 102 7.64 7.61 -7.52
C MET A 102 9.02 7.60 -6.85
N ALA A 103 9.92 6.69 -7.26
CA ALA A 103 11.27 6.62 -6.72
C ALA A 103 12.08 7.90 -7.00
N ALA A 104 12.05 8.41 -8.23
CA ALA A 104 12.68 9.67 -8.61
C ALA A 104 12.10 10.86 -7.82
N THR A 105 10.78 10.90 -7.59
CA THR A 105 10.11 11.94 -6.79
C THR A 105 10.55 11.92 -5.33
N ILE A 106 10.70 10.73 -4.73
CA ILE A 106 11.14 10.59 -3.34
C ILE A 106 12.58 11.10 -3.17
N LEU A 107 13.50 10.68 -4.05
CA LEU A 107 14.89 11.12 -4.05
C LEU A 107 15.03 12.63 -4.35
N ALA A 108 14.25 13.14 -5.30
CA ALA A 108 14.21 14.57 -5.64
C ALA A 108 13.70 15.47 -4.51
N CYS A 109 13.02 14.91 -3.52
CA CYS A 109 12.63 15.58 -2.29
C CYS A 109 13.67 15.41 -1.16
N ASP A 110 14.93 15.13 -1.51
CA ASP A 110 16.07 15.04 -0.59
C ASP A 110 15.96 13.92 0.45
N ILE A 111 15.23 12.85 0.13
CA ILE A 111 15.29 11.57 0.85
C ILE A 111 16.54 10.81 0.42
N ASN A 112 17.42 10.52 1.38
CA ASN A 112 18.71 9.89 1.18
C ASN A 112 18.64 8.37 1.51
N PRO A 113 19.01 7.47 0.57
CA PRO A 113 18.95 6.01 0.74
C PRO A 113 20.08 5.41 1.59
N ASP A 114 21.08 6.19 1.99
CA ASP A 114 22.11 5.74 2.92
C ASP A 114 21.53 5.71 4.35
N PHE A 115 20.84 6.80 4.75
CA PHE A 115 20.18 6.93 6.05
C PHE A 115 18.84 6.20 6.13
N SER A 116 18.05 6.19 5.06
CA SER A 116 16.73 5.54 5.00
C SER A 116 16.74 4.28 4.13
N THR A 117 15.72 3.42 4.22
CA THR A 117 15.61 2.23 3.34
C THR A 117 14.50 2.45 2.32
N LEU A 118 14.84 2.78 1.07
CA LEU A 118 13.88 2.98 -0.03
C LEU A 118 13.85 1.77 -0.98
N PHE A 119 12.70 1.10 -1.12
CA PHE A 119 12.56 -0.08 -1.99
C PHE A 119 11.16 -0.21 -2.62
N VAL A 120 11.00 -1.16 -3.55
CA VAL A 120 9.72 -1.51 -4.19
C VAL A 120 9.19 -2.81 -3.60
N GLN A 121 7.94 -2.82 -3.15
CA GLN A 121 7.34 -3.91 -2.35
C GLN A 121 7.47 -5.30 -3.01
N SER A 122 7.18 -5.41 -4.31
CA SER A 122 7.29 -6.67 -5.06
C SER A 122 8.71 -7.27 -5.14
N THR A 123 9.77 -6.52 -4.82
CA THR A 123 11.16 -7.01 -4.82
C THR A 123 11.57 -7.75 -3.54
N VAL A 124 10.70 -7.76 -2.53
CA VAL A 124 10.89 -8.43 -1.24
C VAL A 124 9.73 -9.44 -1.06
N PRO A 125 9.85 -10.68 -1.60
CA PRO A 125 8.76 -11.66 -1.59
C PRO A 125 8.25 -12.04 -0.19
N GLU A 126 9.08 -11.82 0.83
CA GLU A 126 8.78 -12.02 2.24
C GLU A 126 7.50 -11.26 2.70
N HIS A 127 7.11 -10.15 2.04
CA HIS A 127 5.83 -9.46 2.28
C HIS A 127 4.61 -10.36 2.00
N MET A 128 4.63 -11.12 0.90
CA MET A 128 3.50 -11.97 0.51
C MET A 128 3.39 -13.21 1.40
N GLU A 129 4.52 -13.77 1.84
CA GLU A 129 4.52 -14.91 2.76
C GLU A 129 3.96 -14.51 4.14
N LEU A 130 4.37 -13.35 4.69
CA LEU A 130 3.77 -12.86 5.93
C LEU A 130 2.30 -12.49 5.74
N CYS A 131 1.90 -11.94 4.59
CA CYS A 131 0.49 -11.68 4.28
C CYS A 131 -0.34 -12.97 4.31
N TRP A 132 0.19 -14.10 3.83
CA TRP A 132 -0.48 -15.41 3.92
C TRP A 132 -0.62 -15.86 5.38
N ILE A 133 0.47 -15.83 6.16
CA ILE A 133 0.48 -16.23 7.58
C ILE A 133 -0.51 -15.39 8.40
N LEU A 134 -0.55 -14.07 8.19
CA LEU A 134 -1.49 -13.18 8.88
C LEU A 134 -2.94 -13.36 8.39
N SER A 135 -3.16 -13.85 7.16
CA SER A 135 -4.51 -14.19 6.68
C SER A 135 -5.11 -15.35 7.46
N CYS A 136 -4.30 -16.33 7.87
CA CYS A 136 -4.72 -17.42 8.77
C CYS A 136 -5.04 -16.96 10.20
N LEU A 137 -4.78 -15.69 10.55
CA LEU A 137 -5.08 -15.08 11.85
C LEU A 137 -6.17 -13.98 11.77
N CYS A 138 -6.78 -13.81 10.59
CA CYS A 138 -7.86 -12.86 10.35
C CYS A 138 -9.18 -13.59 9.98
N THR A 139 -10.32 -12.91 10.12
CA THR A 139 -11.64 -13.47 9.79
C THR A 139 -12.39 -12.60 8.81
N MET A 140 -13.20 -13.24 7.95
CA MET A 140 -13.99 -12.56 6.91
C MET A 140 -14.85 -11.39 7.46
N PRO A 141 -15.60 -11.53 8.59
CA PRO A 141 -16.39 -10.41 9.10
C PRO A 141 -15.52 -9.20 9.47
N ARG A 142 -14.31 -9.42 10.03
CA ARG A 142 -13.42 -8.34 10.45
C ARG A 142 -12.96 -7.47 9.28
N LEU A 143 -12.67 -8.07 8.12
CA LEU A 143 -12.36 -7.35 6.88
C LEU A 143 -13.63 -6.68 6.30
N GLY A 144 -14.74 -7.42 6.26
CA GLY A 144 -16.01 -6.96 5.68
C GLY A 144 -16.63 -5.76 6.39
N HIS A 145 -16.27 -5.49 7.65
CA HIS A 145 -16.75 -4.30 8.36
C HIS A 145 -15.99 -3.00 8.02
N LEU A 146 -14.78 -3.06 7.46
CA LEU A 146 -13.94 -1.88 7.17
C LEU A 146 -14.61 -0.92 6.16
N PRO A 147 -14.75 0.39 6.48
CA PRO A 147 -15.35 1.39 5.57
C PRO A 147 -14.65 1.47 4.21
N GLN A 148 -13.32 1.43 4.19
CA GLN A 148 -12.50 1.57 2.98
C GLN A 148 -12.76 0.42 1.99
N TYR A 149 -13.08 -0.79 2.49
CA TYR A 149 -13.56 -1.88 1.65
C TYR A 149 -14.96 -1.58 1.11
N LYS A 150 -15.91 -1.25 2.00
CA LYS A 150 -17.31 -0.94 1.63
C LYS A 150 -17.47 0.24 0.66
N GLU A 151 -16.55 1.20 0.69
CA GLU A 151 -16.53 2.36 -0.21
C GLU A 151 -15.97 1.97 -1.58
N LYS A 152 -14.77 1.39 -1.63
CA LYS A 152 -14.14 0.97 -2.90
C LYS A 152 -14.93 -0.14 -3.60
N ALA A 153 -15.53 -1.06 -2.85
CA ALA A 153 -16.39 -2.12 -3.41
C ALA A 153 -17.65 -1.59 -4.10
N LYS A 154 -18.14 -0.38 -3.77
CA LYS A 154 -19.25 0.27 -4.51
C LYS A 154 -18.82 0.88 -5.84
N MET A 155 -17.51 1.10 -6.03
CA MET A 155 -16.96 1.72 -7.25
C MET A 155 -16.63 0.69 -8.34
N VAL A 156 -16.59 -0.60 -8.00
CA VAL A 156 -16.30 -1.70 -8.92
C VAL A 156 -17.45 -2.69 -8.96
N LYS A 157 -17.81 -3.14 -10.16
CA LYS A 157 -18.92 -4.06 -10.37
C LYS A 157 -18.62 -5.48 -9.86
N ASP A 158 -17.41 -5.95 -10.14
CA ASP A 158 -16.92 -7.28 -9.81
C ASP A 158 -15.71 -7.07 -8.87
N VAL A 159 -15.91 -7.28 -7.57
CA VAL A 159 -14.97 -6.87 -6.51
C VAL A 159 -13.76 -7.84 -6.44
N PRO A 160 -12.51 -7.38 -6.65
CA PRO A 160 -11.35 -8.25 -6.58
C PRO A 160 -11.05 -8.72 -5.15
N LEU A 161 -10.66 -9.99 -4.97
CA LEU A 161 -10.25 -10.51 -3.65
C LEU A 161 -9.08 -9.71 -3.04
N GLY A 162 -8.15 -9.22 -3.88
CA GLY A 162 -7.08 -8.31 -3.47
C GLY A 162 -7.59 -7.06 -2.74
N LEU A 163 -8.70 -6.47 -3.21
CA LEU A 163 -9.33 -5.29 -2.62
C LEU A 163 -9.97 -5.57 -1.24
N TYR A 164 -10.12 -6.83 -0.86
CA TYR A 164 -10.62 -7.26 0.44
C TYR A 164 -9.48 -7.64 1.41
N ILE A 165 -8.42 -8.28 0.91
CA ILE A 165 -7.29 -8.75 1.75
C ILE A 165 -6.14 -7.74 1.91
N TYR A 166 -6.09 -6.65 1.13
CA TYR A 166 -5.00 -5.66 1.25
C TYR A 166 -4.75 -5.08 2.65
N PRO A 167 -5.72 -4.97 3.59
CA PRO A 167 -5.43 -4.55 4.96
C PRO A 167 -4.55 -5.54 5.74
N ILE A 168 -4.52 -6.82 5.32
CA ILE A 168 -3.60 -7.84 5.85
C ILE A 168 -2.22 -7.70 5.21
N LEU A 169 -2.14 -7.38 3.91
CA LEU A 169 -0.87 -7.06 3.25
C LEU A 169 -0.24 -5.81 3.89
N GLN A 170 -1.04 -4.77 4.18
CA GLN A 170 -0.60 -3.58 4.91
C GLN A 170 -0.08 -3.92 6.31
N ALA A 171 -0.74 -4.87 7.01
CA ALA A 171 -0.24 -5.36 8.30
C ALA A 171 1.09 -6.11 8.15
N ALA A 172 1.24 -6.95 7.13
CA ALA A 172 2.49 -7.64 6.81
C ALA A 172 3.62 -6.64 6.52
N ASP A 173 3.36 -5.62 5.69
CA ASP A 173 4.33 -4.56 5.35
C ASP A 173 4.91 -3.87 6.61
N ILE A 174 4.05 -3.56 7.58
CA ILE A 174 4.43 -2.91 8.85
C ILE A 174 5.13 -3.91 9.80
N MET A 175 4.61 -5.12 9.92
CA MET A 175 5.07 -6.13 10.88
C MET A 175 6.38 -6.79 10.48
N LEU A 176 6.63 -6.99 9.18
CA LEU A 176 7.86 -7.60 8.64
C LEU A 176 9.11 -6.80 8.97
N HIS A 177 9.01 -5.47 8.99
CA HIS A 177 10.09 -4.57 9.40
C HIS A 177 10.09 -4.26 10.90
N LYS A 178 9.26 -4.95 11.69
CA LYS A 178 9.03 -4.70 13.14
C LYS A 178 8.85 -3.20 13.43
N ALA A 179 8.01 -2.53 12.63
CA ALA A 179 7.86 -1.08 12.71
C ALA A 179 7.07 -0.68 13.96
N THR A 180 7.67 0.17 14.78
CA THR A 180 7.08 0.72 16.01
C THR A 180 6.12 1.88 15.73
N HIS A 181 6.31 2.60 14.62
CA HIS A 181 5.59 3.82 14.27
C HIS A 181 5.27 3.83 12.76
N VAL A 182 4.10 4.37 12.40
CA VAL A 182 3.61 4.38 11.00
C VAL A 182 2.93 5.74 10.70
N PRO A 183 3.56 6.65 9.93
CA PRO A 183 2.91 7.89 9.49
C PRO A 183 1.78 7.61 8.49
N VAL A 184 0.58 8.07 8.83
CA VAL A 184 -0.65 7.81 8.06
C VAL A 184 -1.62 8.99 8.11
N GLY A 185 -2.53 9.04 7.14
CA GLY A 185 -3.77 9.82 7.27
C GLY A 185 -4.77 9.13 8.19
N GLU A 186 -5.72 9.92 8.72
CA GLU A 186 -6.85 9.43 9.52
C GLU A 186 -7.64 8.33 8.80
N ASP A 187 -7.70 8.42 7.46
CA ASP A 187 -8.33 7.45 6.56
C ASP A 187 -7.73 6.03 6.60
N GLN A 188 -6.55 5.84 7.20
CA GLN A 188 -5.91 4.53 7.39
C GLN A 188 -5.93 4.03 8.85
N LEU A 189 -6.47 4.79 9.81
CA LEU A 189 -6.37 4.45 11.23
C LEU A 189 -6.97 3.07 11.56
N GLN A 190 -8.04 2.66 10.87
CA GLN A 190 -8.65 1.33 11.07
C GLN A 190 -7.76 0.18 10.56
N HIS A 191 -6.92 0.41 9.54
CA HIS A 191 -5.93 -0.58 9.08
C HIS A 191 -4.76 -0.70 10.07
N ILE A 192 -4.36 0.40 10.72
CA ILE A 192 -3.40 0.34 11.83
C ILE A 192 -4.00 -0.39 13.04
N GLN A 193 -5.27 -0.16 13.38
CA GLN A 193 -5.98 -0.92 14.42
C GLN A 193 -6.10 -2.43 14.09
N LEU A 194 -6.27 -2.79 12.81
CA LEU A 194 -6.19 -4.19 12.37
C LEU A 194 -4.77 -4.75 12.55
N THR A 195 -3.74 -4.01 12.15
CA THR A 195 -2.32 -4.38 12.30
C THR A 195 -1.96 -4.62 13.78
N GLN A 196 -2.34 -3.69 14.67
CA GLN A 196 -2.20 -3.83 16.11
C GLN A 196 -2.92 -5.06 16.68
N HIS A 197 -4.08 -5.42 16.14
CA HIS A 197 -4.82 -6.62 16.55
C HIS A 197 -4.13 -7.91 16.06
N LEU A 198 -3.66 -7.95 14.82
CA LEU A 198 -2.92 -9.10 14.27
C LEU A 198 -1.61 -9.33 15.03
N ALA A 199 -0.86 -8.26 15.34
CA ALA A 199 0.33 -8.32 16.18
C ALA A 199 0.03 -8.84 17.60
N LYS A 200 -1.07 -8.39 18.24
CA LYS A 200 -1.52 -8.90 19.54
C LYS A 200 -1.93 -10.37 19.47
N ASN A 201 -2.69 -10.78 18.47
CA ASN A 201 -3.11 -12.18 18.30
C ASN A 201 -1.90 -13.10 18.10
N PHE A 202 -0.93 -12.68 17.28
CA PHE A 202 0.30 -13.45 17.07
C PHE A 202 1.11 -13.54 18.37
N ASN A 203 1.39 -12.41 19.02
CA ASN A 203 2.16 -12.36 20.27
C ASN A 203 1.52 -13.20 21.39
N ASN A 204 0.19 -13.20 21.50
CA ASN A 204 -0.54 -13.99 22.49
C ASN A 204 -0.52 -15.50 22.20
N ARG A 205 -0.46 -15.90 20.92
CA ARG A 205 -0.52 -17.31 20.50
C ARG A 205 0.86 -17.98 20.40
N TYR A 206 1.89 -17.22 20.03
CA TYR A 206 3.21 -17.73 19.68
C TYR A 206 4.36 -17.03 20.44
N GLY A 207 4.04 -16.22 21.45
CA GLY A 207 5.00 -15.45 22.24
C GLY A 207 5.41 -14.12 21.58
N PRO A 208 6.02 -13.20 22.36
CA PRO A 208 6.35 -11.85 21.91
C PRO A 208 7.28 -11.88 20.69
N THR A 209 6.85 -11.23 19.61
CA THR A 209 7.49 -11.27 18.28
C THR A 209 7.48 -9.91 17.60
N PHE A 210 6.35 -9.19 17.67
CA PHE A 210 6.15 -7.90 17.01
C PHE A 210 5.88 -6.76 18.00
N PRO A 211 6.34 -5.53 17.72
CA PRO A 211 5.87 -4.35 18.43
C PRO A 211 4.41 -4.03 18.10
N ILE A 212 3.70 -3.41 19.03
CA ILE A 212 2.36 -2.87 18.78
C ILE A 212 2.53 -1.47 18.18
N CYS A 213 2.54 -1.41 16.85
CA CYS A 213 2.80 -0.19 16.08
C CYS A 213 1.84 0.98 16.44
N GLN A 214 2.37 2.22 16.44
CA GLN A 214 1.63 3.44 16.72
C GLN A 214 1.39 4.25 15.43
N ALA A 215 0.16 4.75 15.25
CA ALA A 215 -0.16 5.64 14.13
C ALA A 215 0.38 7.05 14.41
N MET A 216 1.23 7.58 13.52
CA MET A 216 1.64 8.98 13.54
C MET A 216 0.68 9.79 12.66
N ILE A 217 -0.39 10.30 13.27
CA ILE A 217 -1.33 11.25 12.66
C ILE A 217 -0.82 12.67 12.89
N ASP A 218 -1.09 13.56 11.93
CA ASP A 218 -0.78 14.98 12.04
C ASP A 218 -2.06 15.81 12.19
N ASN A 219 -2.10 16.55 13.30
CA ASN A 219 -3.24 17.34 13.73
C ASN A 219 -3.17 18.81 13.24
N GLN A 220 -2.10 19.19 12.52
CA GLN A 220 -1.99 20.54 11.95
C GLN A 220 -2.96 20.72 10.77
N GLU A 221 -4.09 21.38 11.00
CA GLU A 221 -5.08 21.66 9.95
C GLU A 221 -4.48 22.44 8.76
N ALA A 222 -3.52 23.32 9.02
CA ALA A 222 -2.79 24.07 8.00
C ALA A 222 -2.10 23.15 6.96
N ALA A 223 -1.67 21.94 7.35
CA ALA A 223 -1.06 20.97 6.44
C ALA A 223 -2.07 20.25 5.51
N ARG A 224 -3.39 20.44 5.71
CA ARG A 224 -4.46 19.76 4.96
C ARG A 224 -4.81 20.51 3.68
N VAL A 225 -3.88 20.53 2.73
CA VAL A 225 -4.05 21.09 1.37
C VAL A 225 -5.34 20.57 0.72
N ARG A 226 -6.27 21.50 0.43
CA ARG A 226 -7.60 21.25 -0.10
C ARG A 226 -7.62 21.34 -1.64
N SER A 227 -8.65 20.77 -2.26
CA SER A 227 -8.87 20.84 -3.71
C SER A 227 -9.08 22.30 -4.15
N LEU A 228 -8.35 22.73 -5.19
CA LEU A 228 -8.49 24.08 -5.76
C LEU A 228 -9.89 24.35 -6.35
N ARG A 229 -10.63 23.27 -6.67
CA ARG A 229 -11.96 23.34 -7.30
C ARG A 229 -13.09 23.04 -6.31
N ASN A 230 -12.80 22.39 -5.18
CA ASN A 230 -13.74 22.21 -4.08
C ASN A 230 -13.04 22.33 -2.71
N PRO A 231 -12.96 23.54 -2.12
CA PRO A 231 -12.29 23.79 -0.83
C PRO A 231 -12.94 23.13 0.41
N SER A 232 -13.99 22.32 0.27
CA SER A 232 -14.46 21.42 1.35
C SER A 232 -13.78 20.04 1.34
N LYS A 233 -13.10 19.68 0.24
CA LYS A 233 -12.45 18.37 0.06
C LYS A 233 -10.93 18.49 0.10
N LYS A 234 -10.27 17.49 0.69
CA LYS A 234 -8.81 17.27 0.59
C LYS A 234 -8.41 17.13 -0.89
N MET A 235 -7.25 17.66 -1.29
CA MET A 235 -6.69 17.40 -2.62
C MET A 235 -6.47 15.88 -2.80
N SER A 236 -6.96 15.31 -3.91
CA SER A 236 -6.90 13.86 -4.18
C SER A 236 -6.56 13.57 -5.65
N LYS A 237 -5.70 12.57 -5.89
CA LYS A 237 -5.40 12.02 -7.23
C LYS A 237 -6.64 11.51 -7.99
N SER A 238 -7.74 11.22 -7.27
CA SER A 238 -8.97 10.67 -7.83
C SER A 238 -10.06 11.71 -8.10
N ASP A 239 -9.74 13.01 -8.10
CA ASP A 239 -10.68 14.06 -8.52
C ASP A 239 -10.86 14.03 -10.05
N LEU A 240 -12.07 14.32 -10.53
CA LEU A 240 -12.40 14.27 -11.97
C LEU A 240 -12.02 15.56 -12.70
N ASP A 241 -11.90 16.68 -11.98
CA ASP A 241 -11.38 17.94 -12.53
C ASP A 241 -9.85 17.97 -12.31
N SER A 242 -9.07 17.84 -13.38
CA SER A 242 -7.58 17.87 -13.31
C SER A 242 -7.02 19.20 -12.79
N ARG A 243 -7.86 20.25 -12.66
CA ARG A 243 -7.51 21.53 -12.03
C ARG A 243 -7.70 21.53 -10.52
N ALA A 244 -8.28 20.48 -9.94
CA ALA A 244 -8.41 20.30 -8.48
C ALA A 244 -7.05 20.05 -7.80
N THR A 245 -6.11 19.44 -8.53
CA THR A 245 -4.79 19.01 -8.06
C THR A 245 -3.68 19.78 -8.77
N ILE A 246 -2.62 20.10 -8.04
CA ILE A 246 -1.32 20.49 -8.62
C ILE A 246 -0.40 19.27 -8.50
N ASN A 247 0.12 18.75 -9.61
CA ASN A 247 1.12 17.69 -9.61
C ASN A 247 2.51 18.30 -9.48
N ILE A 248 3.46 17.61 -8.82
CA ILE A 248 4.85 18.11 -8.76
C ILE A 248 5.45 18.30 -10.16
N ARG A 249 5.09 17.44 -11.12
CA ARG A 249 5.54 17.50 -12.52
C ARG A 249 4.61 18.31 -13.46
N ASP A 250 3.67 19.11 -12.93
CA ASP A 250 2.95 20.06 -13.79
C ASP A 250 3.94 21.12 -14.33
N GLU A 251 3.77 21.55 -15.58
CA GLU A 251 4.54 22.65 -16.16
C GLU A 251 4.19 24.01 -15.51
N PRO A 252 5.09 25.02 -15.53
CA PRO A 252 4.85 26.32 -14.91
C PRO A 252 3.50 26.95 -15.28
N ASP A 253 3.18 26.98 -16.57
CA ASP A 253 1.94 27.58 -17.09
C ASP A 253 0.70 26.79 -16.65
N VAL A 254 0.82 25.48 -16.46
CA VAL A 254 -0.25 24.61 -15.95
C VAL A 254 -0.48 24.87 -14.46
N ILE A 255 0.58 25.04 -13.66
CA ILE A 255 0.48 25.44 -12.25
C ILE A 255 -0.22 26.81 -12.14
N VAL A 256 0.21 27.78 -12.95
CA VAL A 256 -0.38 29.13 -13.00
C VAL A 256 -1.85 29.10 -13.38
N ASP A 257 -2.23 28.38 -14.44
CA ASP A 257 -3.62 28.28 -14.89
C ASP A 257 -4.53 27.63 -13.83
N LYS A 258 -4.05 26.57 -13.17
CA LYS A 258 -4.78 25.88 -12.10
C LYS A 258 -5.02 26.77 -10.88
N ILE A 259 -4.01 27.51 -10.43
CA ILE A 259 -4.13 28.42 -9.28
C ILE A 259 -4.96 29.66 -9.63
N LYS A 260 -4.80 30.22 -10.84
CA LYS A 260 -5.66 31.28 -11.38
C LYS A 260 -7.13 30.87 -11.43
N LYS A 261 -7.42 29.60 -11.73
CA LYS A 261 -8.76 28.98 -11.73
C LYS A 261 -9.18 28.38 -10.38
N ALA A 262 -8.44 28.63 -9.30
CA ALA A 262 -8.83 28.21 -7.95
C ALA A 262 -10.09 28.95 -7.48
N VAL A 263 -11.00 28.22 -6.82
CA VAL A 263 -12.26 28.75 -6.29
C VAL A 263 -11.98 29.56 -5.02
N THR A 264 -12.45 30.81 -5.03
CA THR A 264 -12.48 31.74 -3.90
C THR A 264 -13.88 32.33 -3.77
N ASP A 265 -14.14 32.99 -2.66
CA ASP A 265 -15.28 33.90 -2.52
C ASP A 265 -15.11 35.19 -3.34
N PHE A 266 -16.09 36.10 -3.22
CA PHE A 266 -16.16 37.38 -3.93
C PHE A 266 -15.54 38.56 -3.17
N THR A 267 -14.94 38.35 -1.99
CA THR A 267 -14.31 39.43 -1.22
C THR A 267 -12.89 39.69 -1.75
N SER A 268 -12.59 40.94 -2.07
CA SER A 268 -11.31 41.33 -2.70
C SER A 268 -10.11 41.09 -1.79
N ASP A 269 -10.25 41.31 -0.49
CA ASP A 269 -9.15 41.25 0.48
C ASP A 269 -8.68 39.81 0.72
N VAL A 270 -7.41 39.63 1.07
CA VAL A 270 -6.85 38.32 1.46
C VAL A 270 -6.94 38.17 2.99
N SER A 271 -7.63 37.13 3.47
CA SER A 271 -7.67 36.79 4.90
C SER A 271 -7.72 35.28 5.12
N PHE A 272 -7.32 34.83 6.32
CA PHE A 272 -7.31 33.43 6.72
C PHE A 272 -8.48 33.11 7.66
N ASP A 273 -9.53 32.52 7.11
CA ASP A 273 -10.63 31.87 7.83
C ASP A 273 -10.95 30.52 7.14
N PRO A 274 -10.44 29.38 7.66
CA PRO A 274 -10.66 28.06 7.08
C PRO A 274 -12.12 27.57 7.09
N ASN A 275 -13.02 28.26 7.79
CA ASN A 275 -14.43 27.94 7.92
C ASN A 275 -15.30 28.77 6.96
N THR A 276 -15.18 30.11 6.97
CA THR A 276 -15.99 31.00 6.12
C THR A 276 -15.36 31.26 4.76
N ARG A 277 -14.02 31.32 4.67
CA ARG A 277 -13.24 31.57 3.43
C ARG A 277 -12.30 30.41 3.10
N PRO A 278 -12.79 29.16 2.97
CA PRO A 278 -11.94 27.98 2.83
C PRO A 278 -11.08 27.97 1.55
N GLY A 279 -11.52 28.66 0.49
CA GLY A 279 -10.76 28.78 -0.77
C GLY A 279 -9.53 29.69 -0.65
N VAL A 280 -9.72 30.91 -0.11
CA VAL A 280 -8.63 31.87 0.11
C VAL A 280 -7.66 31.33 1.16
N SER A 281 -8.17 30.77 2.25
CA SER A 281 -7.36 30.18 3.32
C SER A 281 -6.52 29.00 2.87
N ASN A 282 -7.00 28.19 1.91
CA ASN A 282 -6.21 27.13 1.29
C ASN A 282 -5.04 27.70 0.45
N LEU A 283 -5.24 28.81 -0.25
CA LEU A 283 -4.16 29.49 -0.99
C LEU A 283 -3.12 30.10 -0.04
N VAL A 284 -3.56 30.73 1.06
CA VAL A 284 -2.69 31.25 2.13
C VAL A 284 -1.88 30.13 2.78
N ALA A 285 -2.52 29.00 3.11
CA ALA A 285 -1.83 27.82 3.66
C ALA A 285 -0.80 27.23 2.68
N ILE A 286 -1.16 27.09 1.39
CA ILE A 286 -0.22 26.66 0.34
C ILE A 286 0.99 27.60 0.27
N HIS A 287 0.75 28.92 0.24
CA HIS A 287 1.79 29.93 0.14
C HIS A 287 2.77 29.87 1.31
N SER A 288 2.25 29.83 2.54
CA SER A 288 3.05 29.64 3.78
C SER A 288 3.86 28.34 3.75
N LEU A 289 3.27 27.23 3.30
CA LEU A 289 3.93 25.91 3.28
C LEU A 289 5.01 25.74 2.20
N VAL A 290 5.00 26.53 1.13
CA VAL A 290 6.07 26.51 0.10
C VAL A 290 7.15 27.56 0.33
N THR A 291 6.85 28.68 1.00
CA THR A 291 7.86 29.71 1.34
C THR A 291 8.51 29.50 2.70
N GLY A 292 7.84 28.77 3.62
CA GLY A 292 8.25 28.65 5.03
C GLY A 292 7.88 29.87 5.89
N VAL A 293 7.25 30.89 5.31
CA VAL A 293 6.84 32.14 5.96
C VAL A 293 5.55 31.91 6.79
N SER A 294 5.36 32.61 7.91
CA SER A 294 4.16 32.43 8.75
C SER A 294 2.88 32.88 8.03
N ILE A 295 1.72 32.37 8.46
CA ILE A 295 0.42 32.80 7.93
C ILE A 295 0.23 34.31 8.14
N ASP A 296 0.60 34.85 9.31
CA ASP A 296 0.46 36.27 9.63
C ASP A 296 1.34 37.15 8.72
N GLN A 297 2.58 36.72 8.46
CA GLN A 297 3.49 37.39 7.52
C GLN A 297 2.97 37.32 6.08
N VAL A 298 2.45 36.16 5.65
CA VAL A 298 1.82 35.99 4.33
C VAL A 298 0.58 36.87 4.17
N LEU A 299 -0.15 37.18 5.26
CA LEU A 299 -1.27 38.12 5.25
C LEU A 299 -0.80 39.59 5.25
N GLU A 300 0.27 39.92 5.96
CA GLU A 300 0.90 41.25 5.95
C GLU A 300 1.37 41.63 4.54
N ASP A 301 2.13 40.75 3.89
CA ASP A 301 2.60 40.89 2.50
C ASP A 301 1.45 40.98 1.48
N ALA A 302 0.26 40.45 1.83
CA ALA A 302 -0.91 40.41 0.97
C ALA A 302 -1.87 41.61 1.13
N LYS A 303 -1.67 42.49 2.13
CA LYS A 303 -2.61 43.59 2.44
C LYS A 303 -2.96 44.51 1.27
N CYS A 304 -2.05 44.68 0.31
CA CYS A 304 -2.24 45.54 -0.86
C CYS A 304 -2.61 44.76 -2.14
N LEU A 305 -2.97 43.48 -2.03
CA LEU A 305 -3.31 42.61 -3.16
C LEU A 305 -4.78 42.19 -3.12
N ASP A 306 -5.46 42.34 -4.27
CA ASP A 306 -6.74 41.65 -4.49
C ASP A 306 -6.53 40.13 -4.63
N THR A 307 -7.57 39.33 -4.37
CA THR A 307 -7.51 37.86 -4.49
C THR A 307 -7.13 37.34 -5.89
N GLY A 308 -7.23 38.17 -6.94
CA GLY A 308 -6.76 37.85 -8.30
C GLY A 308 -5.24 37.96 -8.43
N ARG A 309 -4.66 39.08 -8.00
CA ARG A 309 -3.21 39.28 -7.90
C ARG A 309 -2.56 38.30 -6.93
N TYR A 310 -3.22 38.04 -5.80
CA TYR A 310 -2.74 37.08 -4.81
C TYR A 310 -2.63 35.67 -5.40
N LYS A 311 -3.58 35.22 -6.22
CA LYS A 311 -3.46 33.93 -6.95
C LYS A 311 -2.21 33.86 -7.82
N MET A 312 -1.84 34.96 -8.48
CA MET A 312 -0.59 35.01 -9.26
C MET A 312 0.64 34.89 -8.34
N ARG A 313 0.68 35.60 -7.20
CA ARG A 313 1.77 35.50 -6.22
C ARG A 313 1.93 34.08 -5.64
N VAL A 314 0.82 33.41 -5.32
CA VAL A 314 0.85 32.00 -4.87
C VAL A 314 1.31 31.08 -6.00
N ALA A 315 0.95 31.36 -7.26
CA ALA A 315 1.43 30.58 -8.40
C ALA A 315 2.94 30.73 -8.63
N GLU A 316 3.48 31.94 -8.54
CA GLU A 316 4.93 32.19 -8.58
C GLU A 316 5.66 31.36 -7.52
N ALA A 317 5.24 31.46 -6.25
CA ALA A 317 5.87 30.75 -5.14
C ALA A 317 5.81 29.21 -5.30
N VAL A 318 4.70 28.66 -5.79
CA VAL A 318 4.58 27.22 -6.07
C VAL A 318 5.44 26.79 -7.27
N VAL A 319 5.51 27.60 -8.33
CA VAL A 319 6.36 27.33 -9.50
C VAL A 319 7.85 27.35 -9.13
N GLU A 320 8.26 28.34 -8.32
CA GLU A 320 9.63 28.48 -7.82
C GLU A 320 10.01 27.29 -6.93
N HIS A 321 9.18 26.95 -5.94
CA HIS A 321 9.41 25.82 -5.04
C HIS A 321 9.48 24.46 -5.77
N LEU A 322 8.61 24.23 -6.77
CA LEU A 322 8.58 22.99 -7.53
C LEU A 322 9.64 22.93 -8.65
N LYS A 323 10.30 24.04 -9.01
CA LYS A 323 11.34 24.08 -10.05
C LYS A 323 12.56 23.17 -9.74
N PRO A 324 13.25 23.28 -8.59
CA PRO A 324 14.39 22.41 -8.28
C PRO A 324 13.97 20.94 -8.12
N ILE A 325 12.76 20.68 -7.61
CA ILE A 325 12.25 19.31 -7.43
C ILE A 325 12.02 18.64 -8.79
N ARG A 326 11.37 19.34 -9.76
CA ARG A 326 11.22 18.84 -11.14
C ARG A 326 12.57 18.51 -11.78
N MET A 327 13.52 19.44 -11.72
CA MET A 327 14.88 19.23 -12.25
C MET A 327 15.58 18.00 -11.65
N LYS A 328 15.43 17.74 -10.35
CA LYS A 328 15.94 16.52 -9.70
C LYS A 328 15.18 15.25 -10.14
N ILE A 329 13.86 15.30 -10.34
CA ILE A 329 13.07 14.17 -10.86
C ILE A 329 13.57 13.78 -12.26
N ASP A 330 13.69 14.76 -13.15
CA ASP A 330 14.08 14.52 -14.54
C ASP A 330 15.54 14.01 -14.63
N PHE A 331 16.43 14.54 -13.77
CA PHE A 331 17.77 14.01 -13.57
C PHE A 331 17.76 12.52 -13.18
N HIS A 332 17.01 12.12 -12.14
CA HIS A 332 16.94 10.72 -11.72
C HIS A 332 16.28 9.81 -12.76
N LEU A 333 15.27 10.29 -13.49
CA LEU A 333 14.62 9.53 -14.56
C LEU A 333 15.52 9.33 -15.79
N SER A 334 16.34 10.33 -16.15
CA SER A 334 17.36 10.19 -17.21
C SER A 334 18.41 9.12 -16.87
N ARG A 335 18.70 8.94 -15.57
CA ARG A 335 19.69 7.99 -15.01
C ARG A 335 19.04 6.69 -14.53
N ARG A 336 18.11 6.15 -15.32
CA ARG A 336 17.26 5.00 -14.95
C ARG A 336 18.04 3.77 -14.42
N GLN A 337 19.26 3.51 -14.91
CA GLN A 337 20.08 2.41 -14.42
C GLN A 337 20.65 2.67 -13.01
N GLU A 338 21.05 3.91 -12.69
CA GLU A 338 21.45 4.30 -11.34
C GLU A 338 20.27 4.13 -10.36
N LEU A 339 19.07 4.53 -10.80
CA LEU A 339 17.83 4.39 -10.03
C LEU A 339 17.46 2.92 -9.77
N ILE A 340 17.64 2.03 -10.76
CA ILE A 340 17.50 0.57 -10.59
C ILE A 340 18.50 0.05 -9.55
N ASN A 341 19.78 0.43 -9.67
CA ASN A 341 20.83 -0.03 -8.74
C ASN A 341 20.58 0.44 -7.30
N LEU A 342 20.06 1.66 -7.12
CA LEU A 342 19.67 2.23 -5.84
C LEU A 342 18.50 1.46 -5.21
N LEU A 343 17.43 1.25 -5.97
CA LEU A 343 16.26 0.48 -5.50
C LEU A 343 16.61 -0.98 -5.20
N GLN A 344 17.56 -1.57 -5.92
CA GLN A 344 18.07 -2.92 -5.64
C GLN A 344 18.81 -2.96 -4.29
N LYS A 345 19.75 -2.04 -4.03
CA LYS A 345 20.43 -1.93 -2.71
C LYS A 345 19.44 -1.76 -1.56
N GLY A 346 18.43 -0.91 -1.74
CA GLY A 346 17.36 -0.71 -0.76
C GLY A 346 16.50 -1.97 -0.56
N ALA A 347 16.19 -2.70 -1.63
CA ALA A 347 15.48 -3.97 -1.57
C ALA A 347 16.30 -5.05 -0.85
N ASP A 348 17.61 -5.11 -1.05
CA ASP A 348 18.48 -6.09 -0.39
C ASP A 348 18.59 -5.80 1.13
N LYS A 349 18.78 -4.54 1.51
CA LYS A 349 18.72 -4.04 2.91
C LYS A 349 17.37 -4.32 3.58
N ALA A 350 16.26 -4.16 2.84
CA ALA A 350 14.92 -4.51 3.31
C ALA A 350 14.74 -6.03 3.45
N ARG A 351 15.26 -6.81 2.50
CA ARG A 351 15.12 -8.27 2.46
C ARG A 351 15.89 -8.98 3.56
N GLU A 352 17.07 -8.49 3.92
CA GLU A 352 17.86 -8.97 5.05
C GLU A 352 17.03 -8.96 6.35
N GLN A 353 16.52 -7.79 6.73
CA GLN A 353 15.66 -7.63 7.91
C GLN A 353 14.36 -8.46 7.83
N ALA A 354 13.76 -8.55 6.64
CA ALA A 354 12.54 -9.31 6.40
C ALA A 354 12.76 -10.82 6.63
N ARG A 355 13.93 -11.36 6.22
CA ARG A 355 14.29 -12.77 6.37
C ARG A 355 14.53 -13.17 7.82
N GLU A 356 15.21 -12.32 8.60
CA GLU A 356 15.34 -12.53 10.05
C GLU A 356 13.97 -12.66 10.71
N THR A 357 13.06 -11.73 10.38
CA THR A 357 11.72 -11.68 10.95
C THR A 357 10.88 -12.89 10.51
N LEU A 358 10.95 -13.32 9.24
CA LEU A 358 10.25 -14.54 8.80
C LEU A 358 10.87 -15.83 9.34
N ALA A 359 12.18 -15.90 9.59
CA ALA A 359 12.80 -17.07 10.20
C ALA A 359 12.24 -17.30 11.62
N GLU A 360 12.20 -16.24 12.44
CA GLU A 360 11.59 -16.27 13.78
C GLU A 360 10.10 -16.64 13.73
N ILE A 361 9.35 -16.13 12.76
CA ILE A 361 7.92 -16.42 12.58
C ILE A 361 7.71 -17.90 12.20
N ARG A 362 8.44 -18.40 11.20
CA ARG A 362 8.38 -19.79 10.73
C ARG A 362 8.69 -20.75 11.88
N GLU A 363 9.74 -20.47 12.66
CA GLU A 363 10.09 -21.21 13.87
C GLU A 363 8.90 -21.26 14.84
N LYS A 364 8.36 -20.09 15.21
CA LYS A 364 7.29 -19.94 16.21
C LYS A 364 5.93 -20.53 15.81
N ILE A 365 5.67 -20.74 14.52
CA ILE A 365 4.42 -21.35 14.02
C ILE A 365 4.61 -22.80 13.52
N GLY A 366 5.83 -23.35 13.59
CA GLY A 366 6.12 -24.72 13.15
C GLY A 366 6.19 -24.94 11.63
N LEU A 367 6.45 -23.90 10.84
CA LEU A 367 6.69 -24.05 9.39
C LEU A 367 8.17 -24.35 9.10
N GLY A 368 8.42 -25.42 8.35
CA GLY A 368 9.74 -25.76 7.84
C GLY A 368 9.95 -27.27 7.69
N ILE A 369 11.22 -27.67 7.57
CA ILE A 369 11.67 -29.06 7.49
C ILE A 369 12.80 -29.36 8.49
N SER A 370 12.96 -28.53 9.53
CA SER A 370 13.96 -28.75 10.59
C SER A 370 13.61 -30.03 11.38
N PRO A 371 14.54 -31.00 11.52
CA PRO A 371 14.35 -32.13 12.42
C PRO A 371 14.48 -31.74 13.90
N VAL A 372 15.09 -30.59 14.19
CA VAL A 372 15.18 -30.03 15.54
C VAL A 372 13.92 -29.21 15.81
N ILE A 373 13.10 -29.67 16.77
CA ILE A 373 11.97 -28.90 17.30
C ILE A 373 12.53 -27.84 18.27
N PRO A 374 12.28 -26.54 18.03
CA PRO A 374 12.68 -25.45 18.91
C PRO A 374 12.08 -25.56 20.32
N GLN A 375 12.84 -25.16 21.35
CA GLN A 375 12.36 -25.11 22.73
C GLN A 375 11.22 -24.09 22.95
N SER A 376 11.07 -23.13 22.02
CA SER A 376 9.93 -22.21 21.91
C SER A 376 8.63 -22.96 21.62
N LEU A 377 8.64 -23.91 20.67
CA LEU A 377 7.50 -24.77 20.33
C LEU A 377 7.22 -25.85 21.39
N ALA A 378 8.24 -26.36 22.08
CA ALA A 378 8.09 -27.43 23.07
C ALA A 378 7.18 -27.09 24.27
N LYS A 379 6.78 -25.81 24.42
CA LYS A 379 5.83 -25.32 25.44
C LYS A 379 4.40 -25.15 24.91
N LEU A 380 4.17 -25.31 23.60
CA LEU A 380 2.88 -25.22 22.93
C LEU A 380 2.30 -26.62 22.68
N THR A 381 2.26 -27.45 23.73
CA THR A 381 1.86 -28.86 23.67
C THR A 381 0.36 -29.09 23.51
N GLU A 382 -0.48 -28.09 23.79
CA GLU A 382 -1.93 -28.17 23.55
C GLU A 382 -2.27 -27.73 22.12
N VAL A 383 -2.41 -28.71 21.22
CA VAL A 383 -2.97 -28.50 19.89
C VAL A 383 -4.46 -28.22 20.04
N ALA A 384 -4.88 -26.98 19.81
CA ALA A 384 -6.29 -26.67 19.57
C ALA A 384 -6.74 -27.46 18.33
N GLU A 385 -7.67 -28.40 18.50
CA GLU A 385 -8.09 -29.32 17.44
C GLU A 385 -8.49 -28.55 16.17
N PRO A 386 -8.13 -29.05 14.96
CA PRO A 386 -8.59 -28.44 13.72
C PRO A 386 -10.13 -28.44 13.73
N PRO A 387 -10.79 -27.30 13.47
CA PRO A 387 -12.21 -27.14 13.75
C PRO A 387 -13.01 -28.22 13.03
N THR A 388 -13.64 -29.08 13.82
CA THR A 388 -14.35 -30.25 13.31
C THR A 388 -15.47 -29.80 12.38
N ILE A 389 -15.35 -30.18 11.10
CA ILE A 389 -16.41 -29.95 10.12
C ILE A 389 -17.55 -30.89 10.49
N ASP A 390 -18.47 -30.36 11.28
CA ASP A 390 -19.73 -30.99 11.69
C ASP A 390 -20.53 -31.38 10.44
N LYS A 391 -20.39 -32.65 10.04
CA LYS A 391 -20.94 -33.19 8.79
C LYS A 391 -22.47 -33.20 8.79
N ASP A 392 -23.11 -33.08 9.94
CA ASP A 392 -24.56 -33.09 10.07
C ASP A 392 -25.13 -31.67 10.00
N LYS A 393 -24.44 -30.66 10.56
CA LYS A 393 -24.73 -29.24 10.24
C LYS A 393 -24.54 -28.90 8.74
N VAL A 394 -23.68 -29.62 8.03
CA VAL A 394 -23.54 -29.49 6.57
C VAL A 394 -24.77 -30.06 5.84
N LYS A 395 -25.48 -31.06 6.40
CA LYS A 395 -26.74 -31.56 5.82
C LYS A 395 -27.90 -30.60 6.08
N GLU A 396 -28.05 -30.09 7.30
CA GLU A 396 -29.09 -29.12 7.64
C GLU A 396 -29.01 -27.87 6.75
N LYS A 397 -27.81 -27.31 6.53
CA LYS A 397 -27.63 -26.11 5.70
C LYS A 397 -27.83 -26.31 4.19
N VAL A 398 -28.09 -27.53 3.72
CA VAL A 398 -28.51 -27.79 2.32
C VAL A 398 -30.04 -27.68 2.18
N VAL A 399 -30.79 -27.64 3.28
CA VAL A 399 -32.26 -27.53 3.27
C VAL A 399 -32.72 -26.15 3.75
N VAL A 400 -32.82 -25.23 2.78
CA VAL A 400 -33.55 -23.94 2.84
C VAL A 400 -33.01 -22.88 3.82
N GLU A 401 -32.26 -21.91 3.26
CA GLU A 401 -32.52 -20.50 3.56
C GLU A 401 -32.17 -19.60 2.35
N GLU A 402 -33.12 -19.37 1.43
CA GLU A 402 -32.97 -18.39 0.32
C GLU A 402 -33.12 -16.94 0.83
N LYS A 403 -32.16 -16.48 1.65
CA LYS A 403 -32.02 -15.07 2.05
C LYS A 403 -30.56 -14.61 1.97
N SER A 404 -30.04 -14.54 0.75
CA SER A 404 -28.73 -13.97 0.46
C SER A 404 -28.84 -12.54 -0.09
N ASP A 405 -28.79 -11.55 0.82
CA ASP A 405 -28.51 -10.15 0.47
C ASP A 405 -27.03 -9.98 0.03
N MET A 406 -26.70 -10.56 -1.13
CA MET A 406 -25.52 -10.22 -1.91
C MET A 406 -25.94 -9.65 -3.27
N PRO A 407 -25.24 -8.63 -3.81
CA PRO A 407 -25.57 -8.05 -5.10
C PRO A 407 -25.27 -9.04 -6.24
N VAL A 408 -26.30 -9.77 -6.70
CA VAL A 408 -26.19 -10.71 -7.82
C VAL A 408 -25.97 -9.95 -9.13
N VAL A 409 -24.81 -10.17 -9.75
CA VAL A 409 -24.44 -9.52 -11.02
C VAL A 409 -25.41 -9.94 -12.15
N PRO A 410 -26.12 -8.98 -12.80
CA PRO A 410 -27.16 -9.29 -13.77
C PRO A 410 -26.58 -9.73 -15.13
N LYS A 411 -26.20 -11.02 -15.22
CA LYS A 411 -26.06 -11.74 -16.51
C LYS A 411 -26.10 -13.28 -16.41
N GLN A 412 -26.13 -13.88 -15.22
CA GLN A 412 -26.08 -15.36 -15.08
C GLN A 412 -27.44 -16.09 -15.12
N ARG A 413 -28.58 -15.44 -14.82
CA ARG A 413 -29.92 -16.09 -14.82
C ARG A 413 -30.23 -16.86 -16.13
N VAL A 414 -30.01 -16.19 -17.26
CA VAL A 414 -30.29 -16.71 -18.62
C VAL A 414 -29.53 -18.01 -18.95
N ARG A 415 -28.41 -18.31 -18.27
CA ARG A 415 -27.62 -19.53 -18.50
C ARG A 415 -28.00 -20.70 -17.57
N LEU A 416 -28.70 -20.42 -16.46
CA LEU A 416 -29.25 -21.44 -15.56
C LEU A 416 -30.57 -22.00 -16.10
N GLU A 417 -31.44 -21.15 -16.63
CA GLU A 417 -32.72 -21.56 -17.24
C GLU A 417 -32.50 -22.51 -18.43
N LYS A 418 -31.59 -22.16 -19.36
CA LYS A 418 -31.19 -23.04 -20.47
C LYS A 418 -30.48 -24.34 -20.06
N LYS A 419 -29.98 -24.46 -18.82
CA LYS A 419 -29.48 -25.73 -18.29
C LYS A 419 -30.58 -26.58 -17.65
N ARG A 420 -31.60 -25.96 -17.05
CA ARG A 420 -32.75 -26.67 -16.46
C ARG A 420 -33.63 -27.31 -17.53
N SER A 421 -33.83 -26.67 -18.68
CA SER A 421 -34.63 -27.23 -19.79
C SER A 421 -33.94 -28.34 -20.58
N ALA A 422 -32.62 -28.48 -20.50
CA ALA A 422 -31.87 -29.57 -21.16
C ALA A 422 -31.72 -30.83 -20.28
N ALA A 423 -32.10 -30.77 -19.00
CA ALA A 423 -31.93 -31.86 -18.04
C ALA A 423 -33.15 -32.80 -17.93
N SER A 424 -34.23 -32.52 -18.65
CA SER A 424 -35.50 -33.27 -18.58
C SER A 424 -35.65 -34.39 -19.62
N GLU A 425 -34.80 -34.45 -20.66
CA GLU A 425 -34.97 -35.39 -21.78
C GLU A 425 -34.11 -36.67 -21.69
N TYR A 426 -33.21 -36.78 -20.70
CA TYR A 426 -32.37 -37.98 -20.51
C TYR A 426 -32.51 -38.58 -19.10
N ARG A 427 -33.54 -39.42 -18.93
CA ARG A 427 -33.68 -40.41 -17.86
C ARG A 427 -34.29 -41.71 -18.40
N LEU A 428 -33.46 -42.58 -18.99
CA LEU A 428 -33.79 -43.98 -19.25
C LEU A 428 -32.52 -44.80 -19.58
N ALA A 429 -31.83 -45.26 -18.54
CA ALA A 429 -30.81 -46.34 -18.58
C ALA A 429 -30.56 -46.83 -17.14
N PRO A 430 -30.39 -48.14 -16.88
CA PRO A 430 -30.23 -48.69 -15.54
C PRO A 430 -28.78 -48.71 -15.03
N GLU A 431 -28.63 -49.14 -13.78
CA GLU A 431 -27.42 -49.12 -12.96
C GLU A 431 -26.33 -50.12 -13.43
N PHE A 432 -25.07 -49.80 -13.16
CA PHE A 432 -23.98 -50.78 -13.07
C PHE A 432 -22.97 -50.35 -12.00
N GLU A 433 -22.53 -51.30 -11.18
CA GLU A 433 -21.53 -51.08 -10.13
C GLU A 433 -20.12 -50.89 -10.73
N THR A 434 -19.25 -50.16 -10.02
CA THR A 434 -17.81 -50.12 -10.35
C THR A 434 -16.96 -50.46 -9.13
N SER A 435 -16.42 -51.68 -9.13
CA SER A 435 -15.34 -52.11 -8.25
C SER A 435 -14.00 -51.50 -8.71
N VAL A 436 -13.04 -51.39 -7.79
CA VAL A 436 -11.75 -50.70 -8.00
C VAL A 436 -10.74 -51.61 -8.69
N SER A 437 -10.02 -51.11 -9.70
CA SER A 437 -8.75 -51.69 -10.13
C SER A 437 -7.77 -50.68 -10.76
N LEU A 438 -6.51 -51.10 -10.86
CA LEU A 438 -5.28 -50.32 -10.99
C LEU A 438 -4.97 -49.77 -12.40
N LEU A 439 -4.05 -48.80 -12.45
CA LEU A 439 -3.49 -48.20 -13.68
C LEU A 439 -2.60 -49.17 -14.49
N PRO A 440 -2.66 -49.15 -15.84
CA PRO A 440 -1.65 -49.75 -16.72
C PRO A 440 -0.54 -48.74 -17.13
N PRO A 441 0.66 -49.20 -17.56
CA PRO A 441 1.86 -48.37 -17.71
C PRO A 441 2.12 -47.79 -19.12
N VAL A 442 3.02 -46.79 -19.16
CA VAL A 442 3.49 -46.06 -20.35
C VAL A 442 4.34 -46.93 -21.31
N LYS A 443 4.21 -46.72 -22.63
CA LYS A 443 5.10 -47.27 -23.67
C LYS A 443 5.83 -46.18 -24.46
N LYS A 444 7.03 -46.50 -24.97
CA LYS A 444 7.92 -45.60 -25.74
C LYS A 444 7.54 -45.50 -27.22
N PRO A 445 7.91 -44.41 -27.94
CA PRO A 445 7.60 -44.20 -29.35
C PRO A 445 8.66 -44.77 -30.33
N PRO A 446 8.26 -45.13 -31.57
CA PRO A 446 9.15 -45.33 -32.73
C PRO A 446 9.29 -44.06 -33.62
N PRO A 447 10.23 -44.04 -34.60
CA PRO A 447 10.74 -42.80 -35.22
C PRO A 447 10.08 -42.37 -36.55
N ALA A 448 10.54 -41.25 -37.12
CA ALA A 448 9.99 -40.57 -38.29
C ALA A 448 10.51 -41.07 -39.66
N ALA A 449 9.71 -40.85 -40.70
CA ALA A 449 10.04 -40.95 -42.13
C ALA A 449 9.27 -39.86 -42.92
N ALA A 450 9.56 -39.67 -44.21
CA ALA A 450 9.19 -38.46 -44.98
C ALA A 450 8.36 -38.71 -46.27
N ALA A 451 8.05 -37.62 -46.98
CA ALA A 451 7.56 -37.49 -48.38
C ALA A 451 6.05 -37.18 -48.63
N VAL A 452 5.79 -35.88 -48.91
CA VAL A 452 5.03 -35.26 -50.04
C VAL A 452 4.68 -36.22 -51.22
N PRO A 453 3.58 -36.07 -52.02
CA PRO A 453 3.05 -34.77 -52.48
C PRO A 453 1.54 -34.57 -52.87
N THR A 454 1.14 -33.29 -53.05
CA THR A 454 0.05 -32.73 -53.94
C THR A 454 -1.42 -33.19 -53.77
N THR A 455 -2.51 -32.44 -54.01
CA THR A 455 -2.87 -31.00 -54.29
C THR A 455 -4.32 -30.76 -53.73
N THR A 456 -5.26 -29.85 -54.09
CA THR A 456 -5.48 -28.88 -55.19
C THR A 456 -6.55 -27.81 -54.84
N SER A 457 -6.38 -26.55 -55.30
CA SER A 457 -7.38 -25.44 -55.33
C SER A 457 -7.77 -24.84 -53.95
N SER A 458 -7.65 -23.52 -53.72
CA SER A 458 -8.55 -22.38 -54.10
C SER A 458 -9.57 -22.04 -52.98
N LYS A 459 -9.93 -20.78 -52.62
CA LYS A 459 -9.68 -19.40 -53.12
C LYS A 459 -9.32 -18.47 -51.92
N THR A 460 -8.48 -17.43 -52.04
CA THR A 460 -8.84 -16.01 -52.33
C THR A 460 -9.96 -15.47 -51.40
N THR A 461 -9.82 -14.42 -50.57
CA THR A 461 -8.87 -13.26 -50.60
C THR A 461 -8.77 -12.49 -49.25
N ALA A 462 -7.73 -11.64 -49.12
CA ALA A 462 -7.59 -10.41 -48.29
C ALA A 462 -7.81 -10.50 -46.76
N LYS A 463 -6.82 -10.26 -45.88
CA LYS A 463 -5.89 -9.12 -45.66
C LYS A 463 -6.47 -7.93 -44.85
N LEU A 464 -6.01 -7.79 -43.61
CA LEU A 464 -5.40 -6.55 -43.12
C LEU A 464 -4.00 -6.91 -42.58
N GLN A 465 -2.98 -6.08 -42.80
CA GLN A 465 -1.59 -6.38 -42.44
C GLN A 465 -1.09 -5.45 -41.32
N LEU A 466 -0.56 -6.00 -40.23
CA LEU A 466 0.40 -5.27 -39.41
C LEU A 466 1.72 -5.18 -40.18
N ARG A 467 2.39 -4.03 -40.12
CA ARG A 467 3.81 -3.90 -40.46
C ARG A 467 4.64 -4.16 -39.20
N MET A 468 5.57 -5.11 -39.29
CA MET A 468 6.76 -5.15 -38.43
C MET A 468 7.99 -4.88 -39.29
N ILE A 469 9.00 -4.25 -38.70
CA ILE A 469 10.27 -3.91 -39.35
C ILE A 469 11.34 -4.80 -38.71
N PRO A 470 12.15 -5.55 -39.49
CA PRO A 470 13.26 -6.32 -38.96
C PRO A 470 14.50 -5.42 -38.72
N PRO A 471 15.40 -5.79 -37.79
CA PRO A 471 16.69 -5.12 -37.62
C PRO A 471 17.71 -5.57 -38.68
N GLU A 472 18.61 -4.68 -39.08
CA GLU A 472 19.76 -5.02 -39.94
C GLU A 472 21.00 -5.39 -39.13
N GLU A 473 21.88 -6.18 -39.74
CA GLU A 473 23.16 -6.62 -39.17
C GLU A 473 24.22 -5.51 -39.24
N THR A 474 25.07 -5.38 -38.21
CA THR A 474 26.37 -4.71 -38.33
C THR A 474 27.49 -5.64 -37.85
N LYS A 475 28.58 -5.69 -38.62
CA LYS A 475 29.66 -6.67 -38.45
C LYS A 475 30.78 -6.17 -37.53
N SER A 476 31.44 -7.13 -36.91
CA SER A 476 32.63 -6.97 -36.08
C SER A 476 33.76 -6.19 -36.73
N VAL A 477 34.40 -5.31 -35.95
CA VAL A 477 35.83 -5.01 -36.07
C VAL A 477 36.45 -5.17 -34.67
N ILE A 478 37.56 -5.89 -34.59
CA ILE A 478 38.38 -6.02 -33.39
C ILE A 478 39.73 -5.39 -33.72
N VAL A 479 40.21 -4.46 -32.89
CA VAL A 479 41.61 -4.01 -32.86
C VAL A 479 42.02 -3.87 -31.40
N THR A 480 43.24 -4.29 -31.08
CA THR A 480 43.80 -4.36 -29.71
C THR A 480 44.70 -3.15 -29.38
N GLU A 481 45.19 -3.12 -28.14
CA GLU A 481 45.97 -2.05 -27.51
C GLU A 481 47.33 -1.74 -28.20
N SER A 482 47.80 -0.48 -28.10
CA SER A 482 49.23 -0.15 -27.87
C SER A 482 49.52 1.37 -27.70
N GLU A 483 49.92 1.75 -26.48
CA GLU A 483 51.03 2.69 -26.11
C GLU A 483 51.10 4.19 -26.54
N VAL A 484 52.02 4.89 -25.85
CA VAL A 484 52.71 6.18 -26.14
C VAL A 484 51.99 7.55 -25.94
N ALA A 485 51.92 7.96 -24.67
CA ALA A 485 52.62 9.11 -24.06
C ALA A 485 52.81 10.50 -24.78
N VAL A 486 52.44 11.56 -24.03
CA VAL A 486 53.16 12.86 -23.81
C VAL A 486 53.18 13.97 -24.89
N LYS A 487 52.42 15.05 -24.61
CA LYS A 487 52.69 16.53 -24.73
C LYS A 487 51.33 17.26 -24.56
N SER A 488 51.07 18.24 -23.68
CA SER A 488 51.75 19.48 -23.22
C SER A 488 51.54 20.70 -24.13
N ASN A 489 50.78 21.69 -23.62
CA ASN A 489 50.46 23.01 -24.18
C ASN A 489 49.58 23.00 -25.46
N ASN A 490 48.72 23.99 -25.73
CA ASN A 490 48.40 25.24 -24.99
C ASN A 490 46.96 25.20 -24.43
#